data_AF-A0AA36NN59-F1
#
_entry.id   AF-A0AA36NN59-F1
#
_cell.length_a   1.000
_cell.length_b   1.000
_cell.length_c   1.000
_cell.angle_alpha   90.00
_cell.angle_beta   90.00
_cell.angle_gamma   90.00
#
_symmetry.space_group_name_H-M   'P 1'
#
loop_
_entity.id
_entity.type
_entity.pdbx_description
1 polymer ?
#
loop_
_entity_poly.entity_id
_entity_poly.type
_entity_poly.pdbx_seq_one_letter_code
_entity_poly.pdbx_strand_id
1 'polypeptide(L)'
;MPKLAEGQELLTMKRILQSSLQSFWAKRGKRLKIKDGWELFWKEADEEKYGRLNFQQLEENLRALLMKHSDSLLSPRTALNSARASMPHADETRDPVLKGITREDLRVLFAEADLDGSGEVSATEWSSMLYRLELSTWPTADEVNVPRAVATINRAAAKWYRAGDNWFKVFRLADQNSGRIDFNDFQGMVRQRTPGLGINKKKVSDQEPAPFK
;
A
#
# COMPACT_ATOMS: atom_id res chain seq x y z
N MET A 1 16.21 14.36 13.67
CA MET A 1 16.34 13.93 12.27
C MET A 1 16.65 12.42 12.27
N PRO A 2 15.65 11.53 12.33
CA PRO A 2 15.88 10.08 12.18
C PRO A 2 16.21 9.75 10.73
N LYS A 3 16.86 8.61 10.51
CA LYS A 3 17.84 8.38 9.44
C LYS A 3 17.15 7.96 8.14
N LEU A 4 17.64 8.45 7.00
CA LEU A 4 17.25 8.01 5.64
C LEU A 4 17.24 6.48 5.43
N ALA A 5 17.98 5.72 6.24
CA ALA A 5 17.98 4.26 6.23
C ALA A 5 16.66 3.65 6.74
N GLU A 6 16.06 4.21 7.80
CA GLU A 6 14.78 3.75 8.37
C GLU A 6 13.64 3.92 7.35
N GLY A 7 13.65 5.02 6.58
CA GLY A 7 12.61 5.29 5.57
C GLY A 7 12.56 4.28 4.41
N GLN A 8 13.71 3.78 3.95
CA GLN A 8 13.77 2.78 2.87
C GLN A 8 13.33 1.39 3.32
N GLU A 9 13.66 1.03 4.56
CA GLU A 9 13.21 -0.21 5.19
C GLU A 9 11.69 -0.21 5.37
N LEU A 10 11.12 0.86 5.93
CA LEU A 10 9.67 1.04 6.07
C LEU A 10 8.93 0.98 4.72
N LEU A 11 9.52 1.56 3.67
CA LEU A 11 8.96 1.49 2.32
C LEU A 11 8.95 0.06 1.77
N THR A 12 10.04 -0.68 2.01
CA THR A 12 10.15 -2.07 1.59
C THR A 12 9.11 -2.92 2.29
N MET A 13 8.92 -2.72 3.60
CA MET A 13 7.88 -3.37 4.40
C MET A 13 6.48 -3.03 3.87
N LYS A 14 6.18 -1.75 3.62
CA LYS A 14 4.92 -1.32 2.98
C LYS A 14 4.66 -2.09 1.68
N ARG A 15 5.65 -2.15 0.79
CA ARG A 15 5.51 -2.82 -0.52
C ARG A 15 5.24 -4.30 -0.37
N ILE A 16 5.93 -4.97 0.55
CA ILE A 16 5.73 -6.40 0.83
C ILE A 16 4.31 -6.64 1.40
N LEU A 17 3.86 -5.85 2.38
CA LEU A 17 2.51 -5.94 2.94
C LEU A 17 1.45 -5.74 1.86
N GLN A 18 1.59 -4.67 1.08
CA GLN A 18 0.63 -4.31 0.05
C GLN A 18 0.56 -5.37 -1.07
N SER A 19 1.71 -5.88 -1.53
CA SER A 19 1.76 -6.96 -2.51
C SER A 19 1.16 -8.26 -1.97
N SER A 20 1.38 -8.56 -0.69
CA SER A 20 0.83 -9.75 -0.03
C SER A 20 -0.69 -9.66 0.08
N LEU A 21 -1.21 -8.51 0.50
CA LEU A 21 -2.63 -8.23 0.61
C LEU A 21 -3.33 -8.30 -0.76
N GLN A 22 -2.73 -7.70 -1.79
CA GLN A 22 -3.24 -7.81 -3.16
C GLN A 22 -3.28 -9.24 -3.67
N SER A 23 -2.21 -10.00 -3.43
CA SER A 23 -2.12 -11.41 -3.83
C SER A 23 -3.19 -12.26 -3.13
N PHE A 24 -3.44 -11.99 -1.85
CA PHE A 24 -4.49 -12.64 -1.09
C PHE A 24 -5.88 -12.36 -1.68
N TRP A 25 -6.20 -11.11 -1.95
CA TRP A 25 -7.50 -10.75 -2.50
C TRP A 25 -7.71 -11.22 -3.95
N ALA A 26 -6.66 -11.18 -4.76
CA ALA A 26 -6.69 -11.72 -6.12
C ALA A 26 -7.00 -13.22 -6.12
N LYS A 27 -6.45 -13.99 -5.18
CA LYS A 27 -6.76 -15.42 -4.99
C LYS A 27 -8.22 -15.66 -4.60
N ARG A 28 -8.84 -14.73 -3.85
CA ARG A 28 -10.28 -14.75 -3.52
C ARG A 28 -11.17 -14.20 -4.66
N GLY A 29 -10.62 -14.00 -5.85
CA GLY A 29 -11.35 -13.51 -7.03
C GLY A 29 -11.64 -12.00 -7.02
N LYS A 30 -11.14 -11.25 -6.02
CA LYS A 30 -11.29 -9.79 -5.96
C LYS A 30 -10.05 -9.13 -6.58
N ARG A 31 -10.20 -8.54 -7.78
CA ARG A 31 -9.18 -7.62 -8.33
C ARG A 31 -9.40 -6.24 -7.73
N LEU A 32 -8.67 -5.95 -6.66
CA LEU A 32 -8.76 -4.69 -5.94
C LEU A 32 -7.76 -3.67 -6.47
N LYS A 33 -8.12 -2.38 -6.43
CA LYS A 33 -7.12 -1.32 -6.48
C LYS A 33 -6.31 -1.33 -5.18
N ILE A 34 -5.12 -0.71 -5.21
CA ILE A 34 -4.18 -0.64 -4.08
C ILE A 34 -4.88 -0.19 -2.77
N LYS A 35 -5.69 0.85 -2.86
CA LYS A 35 -6.38 1.45 -1.72
C LYS A 35 -7.48 0.54 -1.17
N ASP A 36 -8.23 -0.08 -2.07
CA ASP A 36 -9.34 -0.99 -1.73
C ASP A 36 -8.86 -2.21 -0.92
N GLY A 37 -7.60 -2.63 -1.08
CA GLY A 37 -7.02 -3.74 -0.33
C GLY A 37 -7.02 -3.48 1.17
N TRP A 38 -6.52 -2.32 1.58
CA TRP A 38 -6.46 -1.94 3.00
C TRP A 38 -7.85 -1.60 3.55
N GLU A 39 -8.71 -0.93 2.78
CA GLU A 39 -10.08 -0.66 3.20
C GLU A 39 -10.88 -1.95 3.48
N LEU A 40 -10.67 -2.99 2.66
CA LEU A 40 -11.26 -4.30 2.93
C LEU A 40 -10.62 -5.03 4.11
N PHE A 41 -9.31 -4.89 4.29
CA PHE A 41 -8.64 -5.39 5.49
C PHE A 41 -9.28 -4.82 6.76
N TRP A 42 -9.40 -3.48 6.84
CA TRP A 42 -9.99 -2.83 8.01
C TRP A 42 -11.45 -3.25 8.23
N LYS A 43 -12.23 -3.44 7.16
CA LYS A 43 -13.59 -3.99 7.26
C LYS A 43 -13.67 -5.42 7.80
N GLU A 44 -12.67 -6.26 7.54
CA GLU A 44 -12.64 -7.65 8.05
C GLU A 44 -12.01 -7.72 9.43
N ALA A 45 -11.06 -6.83 9.75
CA ALA A 45 -10.33 -6.81 11.01
C ALA A 45 -11.06 -6.06 12.15
N ASP A 46 -11.85 -5.04 11.83
CA ASP A 46 -12.64 -4.25 12.78
C ASP A 46 -14.07 -4.80 12.89
N GLU A 47 -14.21 -6.04 13.36
CA GLU A 47 -15.52 -6.70 13.55
C GLU A 47 -16.42 -5.91 14.50
N GLU A 48 -15.81 -5.22 15.48
CA GLU A 48 -16.50 -4.44 16.50
C GLU A 48 -16.85 -3.01 16.04
N LYS A 49 -16.38 -2.58 14.86
CA LYS A 49 -16.61 -1.24 14.26
C LYS A 49 -16.14 -0.08 15.12
N TYR A 50 -15.10 -0.28 15.92
CA TYR A 50 -14.50 0.80 16.72
C TYR A 50 -13.67 1.76 15.86
N GLY A 51 -13.33 1.36 14.63
CA GLY A 51 -12.54 2.15 13.69
C GLY A 51 -11.06 2.23 14.03
N ARG A 52 -10.61 1.47 15.03
CA ARG A 52 -9.25 1.45 15.58
C ARG A 52 -8.84 0.01 15.88
N LEU A 53 -7.57 -0.30 15.67
CA LEU A 53 -6.97 -1.58 16.06
C LEU A 53 -5.73 -1.31 16.90
N ASN A 54 -5.58 -2.03 18.01
CA ASN A 54 -4.31 -2.08 18.73
C ASN A 54 -3.29 -2.97 17.99
N PHE A 55 -2.02 -2.91 18.41
CA PHE A 55 -0.94 -3.67 17.76
C PHE A 55 -1.21 -5.18 17.67
N GLN A 56 -1.72 -5.77 18.76
CA GLN A 56 -1.99 -7.20 18.83
C GLN A 56 -3.12 -7.59 17.85
N GLN A 57 -4.20 -6.82 17.81
CA GLN A 57 -5.30 -7.03 16.87
C GLN A 57 -4.82 -6.88 15.42
N LEU A 58 -4.00 -5.87 15.11
CA LEU A 58 -3.46 -5.69 13.76
C LEU A 58 -2.58 -6.88 13.34
N GLU A 59 -1.68 -7.32 14.24
CA GLU A 59 -0.79 -8.46 14.01
C GLU A 59 -1.58 -9.75 13.78
N GLU A 60 -2.51 -10.07 14.68
CA GLU A 60 -3.33 -11.28 14.60
C GLU A 60 -4.19 -11.31 13.34
N ASN A 61 -4.80 -10.18 12.96
CA ASN A 61 -5.58 -10.09 11.73
C ASN A 61 -4.72 -10.23 10.46
N LEU A 62 -3.53 -9.61 10.43
CA LEU A 62 -2.59 -9.77 9.31
C LEU A 62 -2.11 -11.22 9.20
N ARG A 63 -1.74 -11.86 10.32
CA ARG A 63 -1.37 -13.28 10.34
C ARG A 63 -2.54 -14.15 9.91
N ALA A 64 -3.74 -13.92 10.42
CA ALA A 64 -4.93 -14.69 10.07
C ALA A 64 -5.26 -14.59 8.58
N LEU A 65 -5.18 -13.40 7.99
CA LEU A 65 -5.45 -13.19 6.57
C LEU A 65 -4.36 -13.80 5.68
N LEU A 66 -3.09 -13.67 6.07
CA LEU A 66 -1.98 -14.01 5.18
C LEU A 66 -1.44 -15.43 5.41
N MET A 67 -1.61 -16.02 6.60
CA MET A 67 -1.20 -17.40 6.93
C MET A 67 -2.31 -18.45 6.77
N LYS A 68 -3.61 -18.11 6.83
CA LYS A 68 -4.70 -19.09 6.57
C LYS A 68 -4.62 -19.76 5.18
N HIS A 69 -3.79 -19.25 4.28
CA HIS A 69 -3.55 -19.86 2.97
C HIS A 69 -2.10 -20.34 2.71
N SER A 70 -1.16 -20.21 3.65
CA SER A 70 0.09 -21.00 3.58
C SER A 70 -0.16 -22.47 3.96
N ASP A 71 -1.12 -22.73 4.85
CA ASP A 71 -1.41 -24.07 5.36
C ASP A 71 -2.51 -24.85 4.62
N SER A 72 -3.13 -24.29 3.58
CA SER A 72 -4.09 -25.04 2.76
C SER A 72 -3.44 -26.13 1.87
N LEU A 73 -2.18 -26.48 2.12
CA LEU A 73 -1.51 -27.68 1.59
C LEU A 73 -1.22 -28.74 2.67
N LEU A 74 -1.60 -28.51 3.94
CA LEU A 74 -1.53 -29.53 4.99
C LEU A 74 -2.91 -29.72 5.61
N SER A 75 -3.52 -30.84 5.24
CA SER A 75 -4.81 -31.32 5.75
C SER A 75 -4.76 -31.57 7.28
N PRO A 76 -5.91 -31.56 7.97
CA PRO A 76 -6.00 -31.49 9.42
C PRO A 76 -5.84 -32.88 10.04
N ARG A 77 -4.71 -33.16 10.69
CA ARG A 77 -4.57 -34.34 11.56
C ARG A 77 -3.32 -34.35 12.43
N THR A 78 -3.37 -33.67 13.58
CA THR A 78 -2.65 -33.88 14.87
C THR A 78 -2.45 -32.49 15.52
N ALA A 79 -2.69 -32.23 16.79
CA ALA A 79 -3.10 -33.05 17.91
C ALA A 79 -3.79 -32.15 18.94
N LEU A 80 -4.96 -32.59 19.42
CA LEU A 80 -5.38 -32.31 20.78
C LEU A 80 -4.46 -33.14 21.68
N ASN A 81 -3.62 -32.49 22.50
CA ASN A 81 -3.33 -32.84 23.91
C ASN A 81 -1.99 -32.26 24.38
N SER A 82 -2.12 -31.37 25.38
CA SER A 82 -1.33 -31.31 26.61
C SER A 82 0.20 -31.32 26.52
N ALA A 83 0.84 -30.21 26.91
CA ALA A 83 1.53 -30.15 28.20
C ALA A 83 2.22 -28.81 28.41
N ARG A 84 1.86 -28.21 29.53
CA ARG A 84 2.58 -27.20 30.31
C ARG A 84 4.01 -27.70 30.59
N ALA A 85 5.03 -27.08 29.99
CA ALA A 85 6.41 -27.14 30.47
C ALA A 85 7.25 -25.99 29.88
N SER A 86 7.67 -25.10 30.77
CA SER A 86 8.92 -24.31 30.78
C SER A 86 9.51 -23.77 29.46
N MET A 87 9.54 -22.44 29.38
CA MET A 87 10.47 -21.65 28.55
C MET A 87 11.93 -22.10 28.72
N PRO A 88 12.75 -21.87 27.69
CA PRO A 88 13.62 -20.69 27.75
C PRO A 88 13.26 -19.67 26.66
N HIS A 89 13.41 -18.39 26.99
CA HIS A 89 13.26 -17.23 26.11
C HIS A 89 14.00 -17.43 24.77
N ALA A 90 13.28 -17.95 23.77
CA ALA A 90 13.73 -17.98 22.39
C ALA A 90 13.18 -16.73 21.71
N ASP A 91 14.00 -15.68 21.71
CA ASP A 91 14.00 -14.55 20.78
C ASP A 91 12.66 -14.28 20.03
N GLU A 92 11.63 -13.85 20.77
CA GLU A 92 10.31 -13.47 20.20
C GLU A 92 10.44 -12.36 19.13
N THR A 93 11.59 -11.69 19.04
CA THR A 93 11.86 -10.63 18.08
C THR A 93 11.97 -11.13 16.64
N ARG A 94 12.25 -12.42 16.43
CA ARG A 94 12.44 -13.01 15.09
C ARG A 94 11.21 -13.70 14.52
N ASP A 95 10.08 -13.65 15.21
CA ASP A 95 8.86 -14.29 14.70
C ASP A 95 8.38 -13.57 13.42
N PRO A 96 8.40 -14.24 12.26
CA PRO A 96 7.99 -13.62 11.01
C PRO A 96 6.47 -13.53 10.93
N VAL A 97 5.95 -12.30 10.93
CA VAL A 97 4.54 -12.04 10.61
C VAL A 97 4.29 -12.43 9.15
N LEU A 98 5.25 -12.10 8.27
CA LEU A 98 5.26 -12.48 6.86
C LEU A 98 6.66 -12.83 6.41
N LYS A 99 6.78 -13.52 5.28
CA LYS A 99 8.09 -13.76 4.66
C LYS A 99 8.76 -12.42 4.33
N GLY A 100 9.78 -12.07 5.11
CA GLY A 100 10.53 -10.81 4.97
C GLY A 100 10.02 -9.64 5.83
N ILE A 101 9.07 -9.88 6.75
CA ILE A 101 8.64 -8.88 7.75
C ILE A 101 8.54 -9.58 9.11
N THR A 102 9.36 -9.15 10.05
CA THR A 102 9.33 -9.59 11.44
C THR A 102 8.25 -8.86 12.24
N ARG A 103 7.94 -9.38 13.43
CA ARG A 103 7.06 -8.69 14.37
C ARG A 103 7.58 -7.30 14.75
N GLU A 104 8.90 -7.15 14.90
CA GLU A 104 9.50 -5.86 15.22
C GLU A 104 9.35 -4.86 14.07
N ASP A 105 9.53 -5.31 12.82
CA ASP A 105 9.28 -4.49 11.63
C ASP A 105 7.84 -3.96 11.60
N LEU A 106 6.87 -4.82 11.92
CA LEU A 106 5.46 -4.41 12.01
C LEU A 106 5.23 -3.44 13.18
N ARG A 107 5.91 -3.62 14.30
CA ARG A 107 5.82 -2.73 15.47
C ARG A 107 6.35 -1.34 15.15
N VAL A 108 7.46 -1.23 14.41
CA VAL A 108 7.98 0.07 13.95
C VAL A 108 6.97 0.75 13.01
N LEU A 109 6.38 0.01 12.07
CA LEU A 109 5.31 0.54 11.20
C LEU A 109 4.08 1.01 11.99
N PHE A 110 3.67 0.26 13.01
CA PHE A 110 2.56 0.63 13.87
C PHE A 110 2.84 1.91 14.64
N ALA A 111 4.02 2.03 15.25
CA ALA A 111 4.42 3.22 16.01
C ALA A 111 4.49 4.48 15.12
N GLU A 112 4.88 4.34 13.84
CA GLU A 112 4.88 5.46 12.89
C GLU A 112 3.46 5.87 12.45
N ALA A 113 2.50 4.95 12.54
CA ALA A 113 1.09 5.21 12.26
C ALA A 113 0.34 5.80 13.45
N ASP A 114 0.67 5.41 14.68
CA ASP A 114 0.09 5.89 15.94
C ASP A 114 0.57 7.32 16.26
N LEU A 115 0.03 8.29 15.55
CA LEU A 115 0.43 9.70 15.65
C LEU A 115 -0.01 10.34 16.97
N ASP A 116 -1.11 9.89 17.55
CA ASP A 116 -1.64 10.41 18.80
C ASP A 116 -1.07 9.69 20.04
N GLY A 117 -0.32 8.61 19.84
CA GLY A 117 0.31 7.83 20.90
C GLY A 117 -0.72 7.10 21.76
N SER A 118 -1.90 6.83 21.21
CA SER A 118 -3.00 6.19 21.92
C SER A 118 -2.75 4.69 22.17
N GLY A 119 -1.78 4.09 21.48
CA GLY A 119 -1.59 2.65 21.45
C GLY A 119 -2.53 1.92 20.49
N GLU A 120 -3.34 2.68 19.75
CA GLU A 120 -4.29 2.19 18.75
C GLU A 120 -4.09 2.96 17.44
N VAL A 121 -4.34 2.29 16.31
CA VAL A 121 -4.25 2.92 14.99
C VAL A 121 -5.57 2.81 14.28
N SER A 122 -6.09 3.95 13.83
CA SER A 122 -7.25 4.01 12.95
C SER A 122 -6.88 3.72 11.50
N ALA A 123 -7.88 3.31 10.71
CA ALA A 123 -7.69 3.12 9.26
C ALA A 123 -7.18 4.39 8.56
N THR A 124 -7.58 5.56 9.06
CA THR A 124 -7.16 6.87 8.54
C THR A 124 -5.69 7.16 8.88
N GLU A 125 -5.27 6.90 10.11
CA GLU A 125 -3.87 7.05 10.54
C GLU A 125 -2.94 6.12 9.76
N TRP A 126 -3.33 4.85 9.63
CA TRP A 126 -2.60 3.88 8.83
C TRP A 126 -2.46 4.32 7.36
N SER A 127 -3.58 4.71 6.74
CA SER A 127 -3.58 5.16 5.35
C SER A 127 -2.73 6.43 5.16
N SER A 128 -2.80 7.36 6.11
CA SER A 128 -2.03 8.60 6.10
C SER A 128 -0.54 8.33 6.28
N MET A 129 -0.16 7.41 7.15
CA MET A 129 1.23 6.96 7.31
C MET A 129 1.75 6.31 6.02
N LEU A 130 1.00 5.38 5.42
CA LEU A 130 1.40 4.75 4.16
C LEU A 130 1.56 5.77 3.03
N TYR A 131 0.71 6.80 2.99
CA TYR A 131 0.82 7.90 2.05
C TYR A 131 2.05 8.76 2.32
N ARG A 132 2.32 9.15 3.57
CA ARG A 132 3.53 9.89 3.97
C ARG A 132 4.82 9.14 3.62
N LEU A 133 4.85 7.82 3.83
CA LEU A 133 5.97 6.97 3.42
C LEU A 133 6.13 6.92 1.89
N GLU A 134 5.06 7.06 1.12
CA GLU A 134 5.16 7.16 -0.34
C GLU A 134 5.74 8.51 -0.75
N LEU A 135 5.19 9.59 -0.18
CA LEU A 135 5.64 10.96 -0.42
C LEU A 135 7.12 11.16 -0.07
N SER A 136 7.62 10.51 0.98
CA SER A 136 9.02 10.65 1.38
C SER A 136 10.00 10.12 0.32
N THR A 137 9.53 9.29 -0.60
CA THR A 137 10.32 8.71 -1.70
C THR A 137 10.25 9.52 -2.97
N TRP A 138 9.38 10.53 -3.01
CA TRP A 138 9.20 11.35 -4.18
C TRP A 138 10.36 12.34 -4.29
N PRO A 139 10.93 12.50 -5.50
CA PRO A 139 12.03 13.42 -5.72
C PRO A 139 11.59 14.85 -5.48
N THR A 140 12.53 15.69 -5.07
CA THR A 140 12.26 17.13 -4.91
C THR A 140 12.05 17.80 -6.26
N ALA A 141 11.45 19.01 -6.26
CA ALA A 141 11.17 19.72 -7.50
C ALA A 141 12.39 20.01 -8.37
N ASP A 142 13.55 20.11 -7.73
CA ASP A 142 14.84 20.37 -8.37
C ASP A 142 15.44 19.10 -9.00
N GLU A 143 15.00 17.91 -8.58
CA GLU A 143 15.45 16.60 -9.08
C GLU A 143 14.67 16.14 -10.32
N VAL A 144 13.55 16.80 -10.65
CA VAL A 144 12.65 16.40 -11.73
C VAL A 144 12.33 17.55 -12.66
N ASN A 145 12.48 17.33 -13.96
CA ASN A 145 12.00 18.27 -14.97
C ASN A 145 10.49 18.12 -15.19
N VAL A 146 9.70 18.56 -14.20
CA VAL A 146 8.23 18.55 -14.26
C VAL A 146 7.66 19.34 -15.43
N PRO A 147 8.22 20.50 -15.83
CA PRO A 147 7.77 21.18 -17.05
C PRO A 147 7.83 20.29 -18.29
N ARG A 148 8.90 19.50 -18.44
CA ARG A 148 9.02 18.52 -19.54
C ARG A 148 7.98 17.40 -19.44
N ALA A 149 7.75 16.87 -18.23
CA ALA A 149 6.76 15.83 -18.00
C ALA A 149 5.35 16.33 -18.35
N VAL A 150 4.95 17.49 -17.83
CA VAL A 150 3.66 18.14 -18.12
C VAL A 150 3.48 18.37 -19.62
N ALA A 151 4.49 18.94 -20.31
CA ALA A 151 4.44 19.16 -21.75
C ALA A 151 4.30 17.85 -22.54
N THR A 152 4.95 16.78 -22.09
CA THR A 152 4.86 15.45 -22.71
C THR A 152 3.47 14.84 -22.54
N ILE A 153 2.87 14.98 -21.35
CA ILE A 153 1.54 14.46 -21.05
C ILE A 153 0.47 15.26 -21.82
N ASN A 154 0.56 16.60 -21.85
CA ASN A 154 -0.32 17.46 -22.65
C ASN A 154 -0.29 17.08 -24.14
N ARG A 155 0.90 16.83 -24.70
CA ARG A 155 1.03 16.42 -26.11
C ARG A 155 0.35 15.08 -26.38
N ALA A 156 0.45 14.13 -25.45
CA ALA A 156 -0.24 12.84 -25.57
C ALA A 156 -1.76 13.01 -25.46
N ALA A 157 -2.24 13.84 -24.53
CA ALA A 157 -3.67 14.14 -24.38
C ALA A 157 -4.25 14.84 -25.61
N ALA A 158 -3.50 15.75 -26.23
CA ALA A 158 -3.85 16.38 -27.50
C ALA A 158 -3.95 15.33 -28.62
N LYS A 159 -2.97 14.42 -28.71
CA LYS A 159 -2.91 13.39 -29.76
C LYS A 159 -4.09 12.41 -29.69
N TRP A 160 -4.36 11.87 -28.51
CA TRP A 160 -5.33 10.78 -28.35
C TRP A 160 -6.76 11.27 -28.15
N TYR A 161 -6.94 12.42 -27.49
CA TYR A 161 -8.25 12.89 -27.04
C TYR A 161 -8.60 14.30 -27.51
N ARG A 162 -7.74 14.95 -28.31
CA ARG A 162 -7.88 16.35 -28.75
C ARG A 162 -8.13 17.29 -27.55
N ALA A 163 -7.47 16.99 -26.43
CA ALA A 163 -7.75 17.58 -25.12
C ALA A 163 -6.48 18.10 -24.43
N GLY A 164 -5.49 18.58 -25.19
CA GLY A 164 -4.17 19.00 -24.66
C GLY A 164 -4.24 20.00 -23.51
N ASP A 165 -5.24 20.88 -23.55
CA ASP A 165 -5.48 21.90 -22.52
C ASP A 165 -6.83 21.72 -21.81
N ASN A 166 -7.56 20.63 -22.11
CA ASN A 166 -8.84 20.31 -21.51
C ASN A 166 -8.72 19.07 -20.64
N TRP A 167 -8.03 19.24 -19.53
CA TRP A 167 -7.79 18.19 -18.53
C TRP A 167 -9.07 17.63 -17.92
N PHE A 168 -10.15 18.40 -17.91
CA PHE A 168 -11.47 17.90 -17.50
C PHE A 168 -11.95 16.73 -18.37
N LYS A 169 -11.73 16.78 -19.69
CA LYS A 169 -12.04 15.65 -20.59
C LYS A 169 -11.13 14.45 -20.33
N VAL A 170 -9.85 14.70 -20.10
CA VAL A 170 -8.86 13.66 -19.81
C VAL A 170 -9.21 12.94 -18.50
N PHE A 171 -9.57 13.69 -17.46
CA PHE A 171 -9.96 13.12 -16.17
C PHE A 171 -11.29 12.37 -16.20
N ARG A 172 -12.29 12.83 -16.97
CA ARG A 172 -13.51 12.03 -17.18
C ARG A 172 -13.25 10.68 -17.86
N LEU A 173 -12.19 10.56 -18.66
CA LEU A 173 -11.83 9.30 -19.30
C LEU A 173 -11.10 8.35 -18.34
N ALA A 174 -10.38 8.90 -17.37
CA ALA A 174 -9.69 8.13 -16.33
C ALA A 174 -10.60 7.75 -15.16
N ASP A 175 -11.55 8.62 -14.82
CA ASP A 175 -12.49 8.42 -13.72
C ASP A 175 -13.54 7.39 -14.09
N GLN A 176 -13.46 6.22 -13.45
CA GLN A 176 -14.43 5.14 -13.58
C GLN A 176 -15.63 5.38 -12.63
N ASN A 177 -16.34 6.50 -12.81
CA ASN A 177 -17.56 6.91 -12.09
C ASN A 177 -17.41 7.24 -10.59
N SER A 178 -16.22 7.57 -10.10
CA SER A 178 -16.04 7.95 -8.69
C SER A 178 -16.12 9.46 -8.45
N GLY A 179 -16.04 10.28 -9.50
CA GLY A 179 -15.95 11.74 -9.41
C GLY A 179 -14.59 12.23 -8.89
N ARG A 180 -13.63 11.33 -8.68
CA ARG A 180 -12.29 11.60 -8.15
C ARG A 180 -11.27 10.75 -8.89
N ILE A 181 -10.03 11.20 -8.94
CA ILE A 181 -8.91 10.38 -9.40
C ILE A 181 -7.83 10.46 -8.35
N ASP A 182 -7.34 9.31 -7.91
CA ASP A 182 -6.14 9.29 -7.08
C ASP A 182 -4.87 9.25 -7.94
N PHE A 183 -3.71 9.32 -7.30
CA PHE A 183 -2.44 9.30 -8.01
C PHE A 183 -2.21 7.99 -8.79
N ASN A 184 -2.71 6.86 -8.30
CA ASN A 184 -2.59 5.57 -8.99
C ASN A 184 -3.50 5.51 -10.21
N ASP A 185 -4.71 6.06 -10.13
CA ASP A 185 -5.61 6.22 -11.27
C ASP A 185 -4.99 7.11 -12.34
N PHE A 186 -4.39 8.24 -11.92
CA PHE A 186 -3.68 9.14 -12.82
C PHE A 186 -2.46 8.47 -13.47
N GLN A 187 -1.63 7.79 -12.69
CA GLN A 187 -0.48 7.04 -13.22
C GLN A 187 -0.93 5.92 -14.15
N GLY A 188 -2.00 5.20 -13.80
CA GLY A 188 -2.63 4.20 -14.65
C GLY A 188 -3.05 4.78 -16.00
N MET A 189 -3.76 5.91 -16.00
CA MET A 189 -4.17 6.64 -17.19
C MET A 189 -2.97 7.05 -18.06
N VAL A 190 -1.89 7.58 -17.45
CA VAL A 190 -0.68 7.99 -18.17
C VAL A 190 -0.02 6.79 -18.88
N ARG A 191 -0.06 5.60 -18.27
CA ARG A 191 0.64 4.40 -18.76
C ARG A 191 -0.19 3.53 -19.72
N GLN A 192 -1.49 3.41 -19.51
CA GLN A 192 -2.37 2.55 -20.31
C GLN A 192 -2.47 3.04 -21.75
N ARG A 193 -2.62 2.12 -22.72
CA ARG A 193 -2.73 2.46 -24.15
C ARG A 193 -4.09 3.07 -24.50
N THR A 194 -5.18 2.41 -24.15
CA THR A 194 -6.57 2.84 -24.38
C THR A 194 -7.47 2.24 -23.30
N PRO A 195 -8.30 3.02 -22.59
CA PRO A 195 -8.44 4.49 -22.61
C PRO A 195 -7.38 5.20 -21.74
N GLY A 196 -6.12 5.30 -22.21
CA GLY A 196 -5.02 6.01 -21.54
C GLY A 196 -4.15 6.80 -22.52
N LEU A 197 -2.99 7.29 -22.09
CA LEU A 197 -2.09 8.13 -22.89
C LEU A 197 -0.92 7.36 -23.53
N GLY A 198 -0.68 6.12 -23.10
CA GLY A 198 0.33 5.21 -23.64
C GLY A 198 1.77 5.71 -23.48
N ILE A 199 2.05 6.53 -22.45
CA ILE A 199 3.36 7.13 -22.24
C ILE A 199 4.29 6.12 -21.54
N ASN A 200 5.38 5.76 -22.21
CA ASN A 200 6.39 4.86 -21.66
C ASN A 200 7.22 5.54 -20.55
N LYS A 201 7.68 4.76 -19.57
CA LYS A 201 8.59 5.17 -18.48
C LYS A 201 9.88 5.85 -18.96
N LYS A 202 10.36 5.52 -20.16
CA LYS A 202 11.51 6.21 -20.78
C LYS A 202 11.24 7.68 -21.13
N LYS A 203 9.97 8.05 -21.37
CA LYS A 203 9.58 9.42 -21.76
C LYS A 203 9.17 10.28 -20.58
N VAL A 204 8.51 9.66 -19.61
CA VAL A 204 8.14 10.27 -18.32
C VAL A 204 8.36 9.19 -17.28
N SER A 205 9.28 9.37 -16.33
CA SER A 205 9.49 8.39 -15.24
C SER A 205 8.29 8.35 -14.29
N ASP A 206 8.09 7.27 -13.53
CA ASP A 206 6.99 7.19 -12.53
C ASP A 206 7.17 8.22 -11.39
N GLN A 207 8.38 8.75 -11.24
CA GLN A 207 8.73 9.78 -10.26
C GLN A 207 8.52 11.22 -10.78
N GLU A 208 8.32 11.43 -12.09
CA GLU A 208 8.10 12.78 -12.63
C GLU A 208 6.67 13.35 -12.48
N PRO A 209 5.59 12.54 -12.53
CA PRO A 209 4.24 13.04 -12.30
C PRO A 209 3.90 13.19 -10.81
N ALA A 210 4.80 12.80 -9.91
CA ALA A 210 4.63 12.92 -8.47
C ALA A 210 4.50 14.39 -8.04
N PRO A 211 3.52 14.75 -7.20
CA PRO A 211 3.52 16.02 -6.48
C PRO A 211 4.86 16.25 -5.76
N PHE A 212 5.30 17.49 -5.68
CA PHE A 212 6.54 17.82 -4.98
C PHE A 212 6.36 17.68 -3.47
N LYS A 213 7.44 17.28 -2.79
CA LYS A 213 7.56 17.31 -1.32
C LYS A 213 7.70 18.74 -0.81
#